data_AF-A0A920VLC0-F1
#
_entry.id   AF-A0A920VLC0-F1
#
_cell.length_a   1.000
_cell.length_b   1.000
_cell.length_c   1.000
_cell.angle_alpha   90.00
_cell.angle_beta   90.00
_cell.angle_gamma   90.00
#
_symmetry.space_group_name_H-M   'P 1'
#
loop_
_entity.id
_entity.type
_entity.pdbx_description
1 polymer ?
#
loop_
_entity_poly.entity_id
_entity_poly.type
_entity_poly.pdbx_seq_one_letter_code
_entity_poly.pdbx_strand_id
1 'polypeptide(L)'
;MALEAGAYSIYAEPGAEEWTFFVNPSYERWGIPIRPEVRETEIGSFTATPEAMDEMVETMRFRYEPDDDNAMGNIVLEWENTRVSFHLHPGG
;
A
#
# COMPACT_ATOMS: atom_id res chain seq x y z
N MET A 1 1.52 2.09 12.68
CA MET A 1 2.22 0.80 12.88
C MET A 1 3.69 1.04 12.60
N ALA A 2 4.60 0.50 13.41
CA ALA A 2 6.04 0.60 13.18
C ALA A 2 6.57 -0.73 12.63
N LEU A 3 7.47 -0.66 11.66
CA LEU A 3 8.15 -1.80 11.05
C LEU A 3 9.65 -1.64 11.22
N GLU A 4 10.34 -2.74 11.50
CA GLU A 4 11.79 -2.77 11.43
C GLU A 4 12.25 -2.60 9.97
N ALA A 5 13.49 -2.14 9.77
CA ALA A 5 14.04 -2.04 8.42
C ALA A 5 14.11 -3.44 7.78
N GLY A 6 13.54 -3.58 6.59
CA GLY A 6 13.45 -4.88 5.93
C GLY A 6 12.68 -4.83 4.61
N ALA A 7 12.49 -6.00 4.02
CA ALA A 7 11.68 -6.17 2.82
C ALA A 7 10.32 -6.78 3.20
N TYR A 8 9.26 -6.21 2.65
CA TYR A 8 7.88 -6.61 2.91
C TYR A 8 7.10 -6.63 1.59
N SER A 9 6.10 -7.51 1.50
CA SER A 9 5.06 -7.39 0.48
C SER A 9 3.88 -6.60 1.05
N ILE A 10 3.24 -5.83 0.16
CA ILE A 10 2.01 -5.10 0.45
C ILE A 10 0.97 -5.53 -0.59
N TYR A 11 -0.23 -5.86 -0.14
CA TYR A 11 -1.38 -6.06 -1.01
C TYR A 11 -2.61 -5.38 -0.43
N ALA A 12 -3.56 -5.09 -1.30
CA ALA A 12 -4.79 -4.42 -0.96
C ALA A 12 -6.01 -5.31 -1.22
N GLU A 13 -7.00 -5.19 -0.36
CA GLU A 13 -8.38 -5.60 -0.59
C GLU A 13 -9.18 -4.32 -0.91
N PRO A 14 -9.49 -4.05 -2.20
CA PRO A 14 -10.16 -2.82 -2.58
C PRO A 14 -11.65 -2.87 -2.21
N GLY A 15 -12.14 -1.78 -1.62
CA GLY A 15 -13.56 -1.51 -1.39
C GLY A 15 -13.99 -0.20 -2.06
N ALA A 16 -15.30 0.05 -2.11
CA ALA A 16 -15.85 1.24 -2.76
C ALA A 16 -15.51 2.55 -2.00
N GLU A 17 -15.52 2.49 -0.66
CA GLU A 17 -15.29 3.64 0.22
C GLU A 17 -13.94 3.59 0.93
N GLU A 18 -13.36 2.39 1.07
CA GLU A 18 -12.14 2.16 1.83
C GLU A 18 -11.40 0.95 1.27
N TRP A 19 -10.08 1.05 1.18
CA TRP A 19 -9.20 -0.06 0.85
C TRP A 19 -8.47 -0.52 2.10
N THR A 20 -8.42 -1.83 2.33
CA THR A 20 -7.59 -2.40 3.40
C THR A 20 -6.28 -2.90 2.82
N PHE A 21 -5.17 -2.38 3.33
CA PHE A 21 -3.83 -2.81 2.98
C PHE A 21 -3.29 -3.73 4.07
N PHE A 22 -2.54 -4.73 3.66
CA PHE A 22 -1.91 -5.69 4.54
C PHE A 22 -0.41 -5.74 4.25
N VAL A 23 0.37 -5.84 5.32
CA VAL A 23 1.82 -5.96 5.24
C VAL A 23 2.22 -7.38 5.65
N ASN A 24 3.05 -8.02 4.83
CA ASN A 24 3.49 -9.39 5.04
C ASN A 24 5.02 -9.49 4.90
N PRO A 25 5.73 -10.17 5.83
CA PRO A 25 7.18 -10.39 5.75
C PRO A 25 7.58 -11.35 4.64
N SER A 26 6.65 -12.13 4.08
CA SER A 26 6.89 -12.97 2.91
C SER A 26 6.89 -12.10 1.63
N TYR A 27 7.99 -11.43 1.35
CA TYR A 27 8.12 -10.47 0.24
C TYR A 27 8.35 -11.12 -1.14
N GLU A 28 8.78 -12.37 -1.22
CA GLU A 28 9.07 -13.07 -2.48
C GLU A 28 7.82 -13.68 -3.15
N ARG A 29 6.62 -13.35 -2.66
CA ARG A 29 5.36 -13.93 -3.12
C ARG A 29 4.67 -13.03 -4.13
N TRP A 30 4.47 -13.56 -5.34
CA TRP A 30 3.71 -12.91 -6.41
C TRP A 30 2.49 -13.77 -6.78
N GLY A 31 1.29 -13.18 -6.75
CA GLY A 31 0.10 -13.77 -7.38
C GLY A 31 -0.48 -15.08 -6.79
N ILE A 32 -0.11 -15.49 -5.57
CA ILE A 32 -0.80 -16.61 -4.91
C ILE A 32 -2.17 -16.13 -4.44
N PRO A 33 -3.27 -16.91 -4.64
CA PRO A 33 -4.54 -16.58 -4.02
C PRO A 33 -4.33 -16.35 -2.52
N ILE A 34 -4.83 -15.23 -2.01
CA ILE A 34 -4.79 -14.92 -0.59
C ILE A 34 -5.59 -16.00 0.15
N ARG A 35 -4.89 -17.04 0.62
CA ARG A 35 -5.45 -18.12 1.44
C ARG A 35 -5.38 -17.72 2.93
N PRO A 36 -6.16 -18.38 3.81
CA PRO A 36 -6.11 -18.12 5.25
C PRO A 36 -4.68 -18.15 5.81
N GLU A 37 -3.87 -19.09 5.34
CA GLU A 37 -2.45 -19.25 5.72
C GLU A 37 -1.59 -18.01 5.43
N VAL A 38 -1.93 -17.24 4.38
CA VAL A 38 -1.24 -15.98 4.07
C VAL A 38 -1.68 -14.88 5.04
N ARG A 39 -2.97 -14.80 5.32
CA ARG A 39 -3.55 -13.83 6.26
C ARG A 39 -3.00 -14.03 7.68
N GLU A 40 -2.76 -15.28 8.10
CA GLU A 40 -2.13 -15.60 9.39
C GLU A 40 -0.67 -15.11 9.52
N THR A 41 0.00 -14.82 8.41
CA THR A 41 1.39 -14.34 8.40
C THR A 41 1.50 -12.81 8.27
N GLU A 42 0.38 -12.12 8.18
CA GLU A 42 0.36 -10.65 8.15
C GLU A 42 0.85 -10.09 9.48
N ILE A 43 1.71 -9.08 9.40
CA ILE A 43 2.26 -8.40 10.58
C ILE A 43 1.52 -7.09 10.87
N GLY A 44 0.57 -6.74 10.02
CA GLY A 44 -0.42 -5.70 10.30
C GLY A 44 -1.17 -5.26 9.07
N SER A 45 -2.16 -4.42 9.30
CA SER A 45 -3.02 -3.84 8.28
C SER A 45 -3.32 -2.38 8.60
N PHE A 46 -3.70 -1.64 7.56
CA PHE A 46 -4.17 -0.28 7.67
C PHE A 46 -5.16 0.00 6.54
N THR A 47 -5.94 1.06 6.67
CA THR A 47 -6.89 1.46 5.65
C THR A 47 -6.46 2.76 4.97
N ALA A 48 -6.86 2.93 3.72
CA ALA A 48 -6.72 4.18 3.00
C ALA A 48 -7.97 4.42 2.13
N THR A 49 -8.36 5.68 2.01
CA THR A 49 -9.54 6.08 1.26
C THR A 49 -9.18 6.25 -0.22
N PRO A 50 -9.88 5.58 -1.15
CA PRO A 50 -9.75 5.87 -2.56
C PRO A 50 -10.36 7.24 -2.91
N GLU A 51 -9.66 7.99 -3.73
CA GLU A 51 -10.04 9.31 -4.24
C GLU A 51 -10.27 9.23 -5.74
N ALA A 52 -11.31 9.93 -6.22
CA ALA A 52 -11.57 10.06 -7.65
C ALA A 52 -10.59 11.04 -8.29
N MET A 53 -10.11 10.71 -9.50
CA MET A 53 -9.22 11.53 -10.31
C MET A 53 -9.93 12.06 -11.55
N ASP A 54 -9.66 13.32 -11.90
CA ASP A 54 -10.14 13.92 -13.16
C ASP A 54 -9.47 13.30 -14.40
N GLU A 55 -8.17 13.00 -14.32
CA GLU A 55 -7.40 12.40 -15.41
C GLU A 55 -7.25 10.89 -15.20
N MET A 56 -7.62 10.13 -16.23
CA MET A 56 -7.50 8.66 -16.23
C MET A 56 -6.04 8.24 -16.49
N VAL A 57 -5.57 7.23 -15.76
CA VAL A 57 -4.31 6.53 -16.08
C VAL A 57 -4.58 5.09 -16.52
N GLU A 58 -4.18 4.73 -17.73
CA GLU A 58 -4.45 3.37 -18.26
C GLU A 58 -3.59 2.29 -17.58
N THR A 59 -2.33 2.60 -17.29
CA THR A 59 -1.39 1.68 -16.65
C THR A 59 -1.35 1.94 -15.15
N MET A 60 -1.59 0.89 -14.36
CA MET A 60 -1.43 0.95 -12.91
C MET A 60 -0.01 1.42 -12.56
N ARG A 61 0.09 2.50 -11.78
CA ARG A 61 1.37 3.11 -11.40
C ARG A 61 1.51 3.22 -9.89
N PHE A 62 2.72 2.98 -9.42
CA PHE A 62 3.13 3.20 -8.04
C PHE A 62 4.21 4.27 -8.01
N ARG A 63 4.04 5.29 -7.17
CA ARG A 63 4.99 6.39 -7.01
C ARG A 63 5.30 6.57 -5.53
N TYR A 64 6.55 6.90 -5.23
CA TYR A 64 6.95 7.40 -3.93
C TYR A 64 7.15 8.92 -4.06
N GLU A 65 6.42 9.68 -3.25
CA GLU A 65 6.49 11.15 -3.17
C GLU A 65 7.20 11.51 -1.86
N PRO A 66 8.52 11.78 -1.89
CA PRO A 66 9.29 12.09 -0.68
C PRO A 66 8.89 13.46 -0.10
N ASP A 67 9.03 13.59 1.21
CA ASP A 67 9.08 14.89 1.88
C ASP A 67 10.53 15.38 1.87
N ASP A 68 10.79 16.56 1.30
CA ASP A 68 12.15 17.07 1.09
C ASP A 68 12.94 17.30 2.40
N ASP A 69 12.25 17.49 3.52
CA ASP A 69 12.86 17.85 4.81
C ASP A 69 13.21 16.64 5.70
N ASN A 70 12.79 15.42 5.34
CA ASN A 70 12.95 14.24 6.20
C ASN A 70 12.88 12.91 5.40
N ALA A 71 12.93 11.77 6.09
CA ALA A 71 12.80 10.44 5.47
C ALA A 71 11.34 9.98 5.30
N MET A 72 10.37 10.90 5.40
CA MET A 72 8.94 10.64 5.25
C MET A 72 8.55 10.74 3.77
N GLY A 73 7.33 10.31 3.46
CA GLY A 73 6.79 10.48 2.12
C GLY A 73 5.52 9.67 1.93
N ASN A 74 4.87 9.84 0.79
CA ASN A 74 3.66 9.11 0.44
C ASN A 74 3.97 8.01 -0.56
N ILE A 75 3.36 6.84 -0.37
CA ILE A 75 3.16 5.91 -1.49
C ILE A 75 1.84 6.29 -2.15
N VAL A 76 1.87 6.44 -3.47
CA VAL A 76 0.70 6.74 -4.29
C VAL A 76 0.50 5.63 -5.30
N LEU A 77 -0.71 5.06 -5.30
CA LEU A 77 -1.20 4.11 -6.29
C LEU A 77 -2.26 4.80 -7.12
N GLU A 78 -2.15 4.73 -8.44
CA GLU A 78 -3.15 5.30 -9.36
C GLU A 78 -3.45 4.30 -10.48
N TRP A 79 -4.75 4.12 -10.76
CA TRP A 79 -5.26 3.31 -11.86
C TRP A 79 -6.66 3.76 -12.26
N GLU A 80 -6.89 3.85 -13.58
CA GLU A 80 -8.09 4.47 -14.16
C GLU A 80 -8.34 5.86 -13.56
N ASN A 81 -9.51 6.10 -12.97
CA ASN A 81 -9.87 7.34 -12.27
C ASN A 81 -9.73 7.22 -10.73
N THR A 82 -8.95 6.27 -10.23
CA THR A 82 -8.78 6.06 -8.78
C THR A 82 -7.35 6.34 -8.35
N ARG A 83 -7.22 7.14 -7.29
CA ARG A 83 -5.98 7.34 -6.55
C ARG A 83 -6.15 6.80 -5.13
N VAL A 84 -5.15 6.12 -4.62
CA VAL A 84 -5.04 5.80 -3.20
C VAL A 84 -3.65 6.24 -2.74
N SER A 85 -3.58 6.92 -1.60
CA SER A 85 -2.30 7.31 -1.02
C SER A 85 -2.27 7.02 0.48
N PHE A 86 -1.08 6.70 0.97
CA PHE A 86 -0.83 6.55 2.40
C PHE A 86 0.58 7.00 2.76
N HIS A 87 0.71 7.49 3.98
CA HIS A 87 1.91 8.17 4.44
C HIS A 87 2.85 7.21 5.16
N LEU A 88 4.14 7.30 4.84
CA LEU A 88 5.24 6.61 5.49
C LEU A 88 6.01 7.57 6.39
N HIS A 89 6.23 7.15 7.63
CA HIS A 89 7.08 7.84 8.57
C HIS A 89 8.24 6.93 9.01
N PRO A 90 9.46 7.46 9.20
CA PRO A 90 10.54 6.71 9.83
C PRO A 90 10.13 6.31 11.25
N GLY A 91 10.45 5.07 11.64
CA GLY A 91 10.26 4.60 13.01
C GLY A 91 11.10 5.42 13.99
N GLY A 92 10.49 5.81 15.11
CA GLY A 92 11.15 6.52 16.21
C GLY A 92 11.94 5.61 17.15
#